data_AF-A0A0K9YPV3-F1
#
_entry.id   AF-A0A0K9YPV3-F1
#
_cell.length_a   1.000
_cell.length_b   1.000
_cell.length_c   1.000
_cell.angle_alpha   90.00
_cell.angle_beta   90.00
_cell.angle_gamma   90.00
#
_symmetry.space_group_name_H-M   'P 1'
#
loop_
_entity.id
_entity.type
_entity.pdbx_description
1 polymer ?
#
loop_
_entity_poly.entity_id
_entity_poly.type
_entity_poly.pdbx_seq_one_letter_code
_entity_poly.pdbx_strand_id
1 'polypeptide(L)'
;MANSNDQKILVLKKQIEDKKSKLSKSEKFTPVTNCSIEVDGVRHNIQVLNKEQLITLMVKLNTYAIAAKDLDLLNEYNISGYNVTDWIADLKAKLEFLGRKEEERKLKAMESKLDQLLSSEKKVELEIGEIESMLQG
;
A
#
# COMPACT_ATOMS: atom_id res chain seq x y z
N MET A 1 -13.49 12.30 34.37
CA MET A 1 -12.86 12.84 33.14
C MET A 1 -12.49 11.76 32.10
N ALA A 2 -12.56 10.46 32.41
CA ALA A 2 -12.29 9.36 31.45
C ALA A 2 -13.28 9.31 30.26
N ASN A 3 -14.56 9.64 30.49
CA ASN A 3 -15.64 9.47 29.50
C ASN A 3 -15.45 10.29 28.20
N SER A 4 -14.88 11.50 28.26
CA SER A 4 -14.65 12.34 27.06
C SER A 4 -13.53 11.79 26.16
N ASN A 5 -12.47 11.26 26.78
CA ASN A 5 -11.34 10.69 26.04
C ASN A 5 -11.73 9.34 25.40
N ASP A 6 -12.48 8.51 26.12
CA ASP A 6 -12.98 7.24 25.60
C ASP A 6 -13.94 7.43 24.42
N GLN A 7 -14.85 8.40 24.49
CA GLN A 7 -15.71 8.77 23.34
C GLN A 7 -14.88 9.19 22.12
N LYS A 8 -13.85 10.03 22.33
CA LYS A 8 -12.96 10.45 21.25
C LYS A 8 -12.19 9.27 20.65
N ILE A 9 -11.72 8.33 21.48
CA ILE A 9 -11.04 7.12 21.04
C ILE A 9 -11.97 6.26 20.18
N LEU A 10 -13.22 6.05 20.59
CA LEU A 10 -14.20 5.29 19.81
C LEU A 10 -14.48 5.91 18.45
N VAL A 11 -14.62 7.24 18.38
CA VAL A 11 -14.78 7.96 17.11
C VAL A 11 -13.57 7.75 16.20
N LEU A 12 -12.35 7.84 16.74
CA LEU A 12 -11.12 7.61 15.98
C LEU A 12 -11.00 6.16 15.49
N LYS A 13 -11.37 5.17 16.31
CA LYS A 13 -11.42 3.77 15.91
C LYS A 13 -12.37 3.54 14.73
N LYS A 14 -13.58 4.11 14.79
CA LYS A 14 -14.54 4.04 13.67
C LYS A 14 -13.98 4.65 12.38
N GLN A 15 -13.29 5.79 12.47
CA GLN A 15 -12.61 6.37 11.31
C GLN A 15 -11.51 5.47 10.73
N ILE A 16 -10.78 4.74 11.58
CA ILE A 16 -9.78 3.77 11.13
C ILE A 16 -10.45 2.60 10.41
N GLU A 17 -11.56 2.09 10.95
CA GLU A 17 -12.34 1.01 10.34
C GLU A 17 -12.86 1.41 8.95
N ASP A 18 -13.43 2.61 8.83
CA ASP A 18 -13.88 3.18 7.56
C ASP A 18 -12.73 3.34 6.53
N LYS A 19 -11.51 3.63 7.00
CA LYS A 19 -10.33 3.70 6.12
C LYS A 19 -9.86 2.30 5.71
N LYS A 20 -9.85 1.33 6.63
CA LYS A 20 -9.46 -0.05 6.35
C LYS A 20 -10.41 -0.73 5.37
N SER A 21 -11.73 -0.52 5.51
CA SER A 21 -12.72 -1.12 4.60
C SER A 21 -12.51 -0.65 3.15
N LYS A 22 -12.15 0.63 2.96
CA LYS A 22 -11.77 1.21 1.65
C LYS A 22 -10.45 0.66 1.09
N LEU A 23 -9.50 0.29 1.95
CA LEU A 23 -8.24 -0.35 1.57
C LEU A 23 -8.37 -1.85 1.25
N SER A 24 -9.39 -2.53 1.79
CA SER A 24 -9.47 -4.00 1.87
C SER A 24 -9.53 -4.77 0.55
N LYS A 25 -9.71 -4.12 -0.60
CA LYS A 25 -9.52 -4.74 -1.91
C LYS A 25 -8.03 -4.78 -2.25
N SER A 26 -7.28 -5.62 -1.52
CA SER A 26 -5.84 -5.79 -1.72
C SER A 26 -5.59 -6.53 -3.04
N GLU A 27 -5.46 -5.78 -4.13
CA GLU A 27 -4.95 -6.32 -5.38
C GLU A 27 -3.48 -6.71 -5.20
N LYS A 28 -3.21 -8.00 -5.44
CA LYS A 28 -1.85 -8.52 -5.47
C LYS A 28 -1.06 -7.83 -6.57
N PHE A 29 0.23 -7.65 -6.35
CA PHE A 29 1.12 -7.23 -7.41
C PHE A 29 1.25 -8.36 -8.45
N THR A 30 0.67 -8.15 -9.63
CA THR A 30 0.68 -9.09 -10.77
C THR A 30 1.43 -8.45 -11.94
N PRO A 31 2.76 -8.62 -12.00
CA PRO A 31 3.58 -8.02 -13.04
C PRO A 31 3.34 -8.68 -14.40
N VAL A 32 3.48 -7.89 -15.47
CA VAL A 32 3.54 -8.37 -16.85
C VAL A 32 4.93 -8.93 -17.17
N THR A 33 5.96 -8.30 -16.61
CA THR A 33 7.36 -8.64 -16.87
C THR A 33 7.87 -9.71 -15.89
N ASN A 34 9.09 -10.21 -16.14
CA ASN A 34 9.78 -11.11 -15.22
C ASN A 34 10.34 -10.43 -13.95
N CYS A 35 10.06 -9.13 -13.73
CA CYS A 35 10.57 -8.31 -12.63
C CYS A 35 12.10 -8.12 -12.56
N SER A 36 12.88 -8.64 -13.51
CA SER A 36 14.34 -8.48 -13.55
C SER A 36 14.74 -7.67 -14.77
N ILE A 37 15.07 -6.40 -14.54
CA ILE A 37 15.43 -5.44 -15.58
C ILE A 37 16.89 -5.04 -15.45
N GLU A 38 17.61 -5.00 -16.57
CA GLU A 38 18.95 -4.44 -16.65
C GLU A 38 18.91 -3.09 -17.37
N VAL A 39 19.40 -2.04 -16.69
CA VAL A 39 19.42 -0.66 -17.19
C VAL A 39 20.78 -0.06 -16.90
N ASP A 40 21.42 0.53 -17.90
CA ASP A 40 22.76 1.13 -17.81
C ASP A 40 23.81 0.17 -17.19
N GLY A 41 23.73 -1.12 -17.52
CA GLY A 41 24.63 -2.16 -17.00
C GLY A 41 24.36 -2.57 -15.54
N VAL A 42 23.29 -2.07 -14.91
CA VAL A 42 22.89 -2.44 -13.55
C VAL A 42 21.60 -3.26 -13.58
N ARG A 43 21.62 -4.42 -12.94
CA ARG A 43 20.45 -5.29 -12.82
C ARG A 43 19.64 -4.96 -11.57
N HIS A 44 18.34 -4.75 -11.77
CA HIS A 44 17.36 -4.45 -10.73
C HIS A 44 16.30 -5.55 -10.67
N ASN A 45 15.88 -5.91 -9.45
CA ASN A 45 14.74 -6.80 -9.22
C ASN A 45 13.60 -6.02 -8.56
N ILE A 46 12.54 -5.73 -9.34
CA ILE A 46 11.39 -4.90 -8.93
C ILE A 46 10.68 -5.47 -7.69
N GLN A 47 10.76 -6.79 -7.46
CA GLN A 47 10.13 -7.41 -6.30
C GLN A 47 10.69 -6.92 -4.96
N VAL A 48 11.98 -6.58 -4.93
CA VAL A 48 12.73 -6.28 -3.69
C VAL A 48 13.13 -4.81 -3.57
N LEU A 49 12.92 -4.00 -4.61
CA LEU A 49 13.22 -2.57 -4.55
C LEU A 49 12.37 -1.86 -3.49
N ASN A 50 13.00 -0.90 -2.81
CA ASN A 50 12.29 0.03 -1.94
C ASN A 50 11.60 1.14 -2.75
N LYS A 51 10.78 1.96 -2.08
CA LYS A 51 9.99 3.02 -2.72
C LYS A 51 10.84 4.04 -3.48
N GLU A 52 11.95 4.48 -2.91
CA GLU A 52 12.85 5.47 -3.54
C GLU A 52 13.54 4.90 -4.78
N GLN A 53 13.98 3.64 -4.71
CA GLN A 53 14.57 2.92 -5.84
C GLN A 53 13.55 2.71 -6.97
N LEU A 54 12.31 2.35 -6.64
CA LEU A 54 11.23 2.22 -7.62
C LEU A 54 10.93 3.56 -8.31
N ILE A 55 10.85 4.65 -7.55
CA ILE A 55 10.63 6.00 -8.11
C ILE A 55 11.77 6.38 -9.05
N THR A 56 13.02 6.21 -8.61
CA THR A 56 14.21 6.52 -9.42
C THR A 56 14.19 5.73 -10.74
N LEU A 57 13.93 4.42 -10.67
CA LEU A 57 13.88 3.57 -11.84
C LEU A 57 12.72 3.97 -12.77
N MET A 58 11.54 4.27 -12.22
CA MET A 58 10.37 4.68 -13.00
C MET A 58 10.60 6.00 -13.74
N VAL A 59 11.21 6.99 -13.08
CA VAL A 59 11.57 8.27 -13.72
C VAL A 59 12.55 8.02 -14.87
N LYS A 60 13.58 7.20 -14.65
CA LYS A 60 14.56 6.86 -15.67
C LYS A 60 13.92 6.16 -16.89
N LEU A 61 13.10 5.14 -16.66
CA LEU A 61 12.39 4.44 -17.73
C LEU A 61 11.42 5.36 -18.48
N ASN A 62 10.75 6.28 -17.78
CA ASN A 62 9.89 7.26 -18.41
C ASN A 62 10.67 8.23 -19.32
N THR A 63 11.89 8.61 -18.94
CA THR A 63 12.78 9.40 -19.83
C THR A 63 13.06 8.66 -21.13
N TYR A 64 13.37 7.35 -21.07
CA TYR A 64 13.58 6.56 -22.29
C TYR A 64 12.29 6.42 -23.10
N ALA A 65 11.15 6.21 -22.45
CA ALA A 65 9.86 6.09 -23.12
C ALA A 65 9.48 7.39 -23.86
N ILE A 66 9.74 8.56 -23.26
CA ILE A 66 9.52 9.86 -23.92
C ILE A 66 10.43 9.97 -25.15
N ALA A 67 11.74 9.71 -25.00
CA ALA A 67 12.66 9.78 -26.13
C ALA A 67 12.30 8.79 -27.25
N ALA A 68 11.93 7.56 -26.90
CA ALA A 68 11.48 6.55 -27.85
C ALA A 68 10.19 6.98 -28.55
N LYS A 69 9.26 7.62 -27.82
CA LYS A 69 8.03 8.17 -28.41
C LYS A 69 8.32 9.31 -29.38
N ASP A 70 9.21 10.22 -29.03
CA ASP A 70 9.58 11.36 -29.89
C ASP A 70 10.27 10.92 -31.18
N LEU A 71 10.84 9.71 -31.20
CA LEU A 71 11.46 9.08 -32.35
C LEU A 71 10.53 8.09 -33.09
N ASP A 72 9.26 7.98 -32.68
CA ASP A 72 8.29 6.99 -33.19
C ASP A 72 8.71 5.51 -33.00
N LEU A 73 9.58 5.23 -32.03
CA LEU A 73 10.12 3.91 -31.72
C LEU A 73 9.54 3.28 -30.43
N LEU A 74 8.55 3.90 -29.80
CA LEU A 74 8.03 3.46 -28.49
C LEU A 74 7.59 1.98 -28.48
N ASN A 75 6.93 1.53 -29.55
CA ASN A 75 6.44 0.14 -29.65
C ASN A 75 7.58 -0.88 -29.86
N GLU A 76 8.73 -0.44 -30.35
CA GLU A 76 9.89 -1.28 -30.66
C GLU A 76 10.95 -1.25 -29.54
N TYR A 77 10.86 -0.26 -28.64
CA TYR A 77 11.85 -0.04 -27.60
C TYR A 77 11.69 -1.03 -26.42
N ASN A 78 12.44 -2.13 -26.51
CA ASN A 78 12.45 -3.21 -25.53
C ASN A 78 13.69 -3.16 -24.63
N ILE A 79 13.49 -3.42 -23.34
CA ILE A 79 14.54 -3.57 -22.34
C ILE A 79 14.39 -4.95 -21.71
N SER A 80 15.46 -5.74 -21.65
CA SER A 80 15.44 -7.07 -21.02
C SER A 80 14.30 -7.99 -21.52
N GLY A 81 13.90 -7.85 -22.79
CA GLY A 81 12.88 -8.68 -23.44
C GLY A 81 11.43 -8.21 -23.33
N TYR A 82 11.16 -7.07 -22.71
CA TYR A 82 9.81 -6.50 -22.59
C TYR A 82 9.79 -5.03 -23.02
N ASN A 83 8.64 -4.51 -23.42
CA ASN A 83 8.52 -3.10 -23.81
C ASN A 83 8.71 -2.19 -22.58
N VAL A 84 9.30 -1.00 -22.78
CA VAL A 84 9.47 -0.01 -21.70
C VAL A 84 8.17 0.36 -21.00
N THR A 85 7.03 0.34 -21.70
CA THR A 85 5.72 0.64 -21.11
C THR A 85 5.27 -0.44 -20.13
N ASP A 86 5.59 -1.71 -20.39
CA ASP A 86 5.25 -2.83 -19.51
C ASP A 86 6.04 -2.72 -18.20
N TRP A 87 7.32 -2.35 -18.29
CA TRP A 87 8.14 -2.08 -17.12
C TRP A 87 7.60 -0.91 -16.29
N ILE A 88 7.18 0.18 -16.93
CA ILE A 88 6.58 1.34 -16.24
C ILE A 88 5.27 0.94 -15.56
N ALA A 89 4.44 0.11 -16.21
CA ALA A 89 3.20 -0.40 -15.63
C ALA A 89 3.47 -1.23 -14.36
N ASP A 90 4.45 -2.14 -14.42
CA ASP A 90 4.86 -2.96 -13.28
C ASP A 90 5.41 -2.11 -12.13
N LEU A 91 6.21 -1.09 -12.41
CA LEU A 91 6.72 -0.18 -11.38
C LEU A 91 5.59 0.61 -10.69
N LYS A 92 4.61 1.10 -11.45
CA LYS A 92 3.43 1.78 -10.90
C LYS A 92 2.63 0.85 -10.00
N ALA A 93 2.32 -0.36 -10.48
CA ALA A 93 1.59 -1.36 -9.71
C ALA A 93 2.35 -1.74 -8.43
N LYS A 94 3.68 -1.86 -8.48
CA LYS A 94 4.50 -2.14 -7.30
C LYS A 94 4.49 -0.99 -6.29
N LEU A 95 4.56 0.26 -6.76
CA LEU A 95 4.49 1.45 -5.90
C LEU A 95 3.14 1.57 -5.19
N GLU A 96 2.04 1.34 -5.92
CA GLU A 96 0.70 1.32 -5.34
C GLU A 96 0.56 0.21 -4.31
N PHE A 97 1.04 -0.99 -4.62
CA PHE A 97 1.06 -2.11 -3.68
C PHE A 97 1.83 -1.78 -2.39
N LEU A 98 3.02 -1.20 -2.49
CA LEU A 98 3.80 -0.79 -1.33
C LEU A 98 3.11 0.32 -0.53
N GLY A 99 2.52 1.31 -1.21
CA GLY A 99 1.77 2.39 -0.58
C GLY A 99 0.57 1.88 0.21
N ARG A 100 -0.21 0.95 -0.35
CA ARG A 100 -1.31 0.28 0.36
C ARG A 100 -0.83 -0.46 1.59
N LYS A 101 0.23 -1.27 1.46
CA LYS A 101 0.82 -2.04 2.57
C LYS A 101 1.41 -1.14 3.67
N GLU A 102 1.89 0.04 3.32
CA GLU A 102 2.36 1.04 4.29
C GLU A 102 1.19 1.67 5.04
N GLU A 103 0.12 2.04 4.35
CA GLU A 103 -1.09 2.60 4.95
C GLU A 103 -1.81 1.61 5.87
N GLU A 104 -1.95 0.34 5.45
CA GLU A 104 -2.47 -0.73 6.30
C GLU A 104 -1.67 -0.87 7.61
N ARG A 105 -0.34 -0.83 7.52
CA ARG A 105 0.53 -0.89 8.69
C ARG A 105 0.35 0.33 9.59
N LYS A 106 0.22 1.53 9.03
CA LYS A 106 -0.05 2.77 9.77
C LYS A 106 -1.39 2.71 10.49
N LEU A 107 -2.46 2.30 9.81
CA LEU A 107 -3.80 2.17 10.40
C LEU A 107 -3.81 1.14 11.53
N LYS A 108 -3.16 -0.02 11.36
CA LYS A 108 -3.02 -1.03 12.41
C LYS A 108 -2.24 -0.51 13.62
N ALA A 109 -1.17 0.24 13.40
CA ALA A 109 -0.40 0.85 14.49
C ALA A 109 -1.19 1.92 15.24
N MET A 110 -1.98 2.74 14.54
CA MET A 110 -2.87 3.74 15.17
C MET A 110 -3.96 3.07 16.01
N GLU A 111 -4.59 2.03 15.49
CA GLU A 111 -5.63 1.27 16.20
C GLU A 111 -5.07 0.64 17.49
N SER A 112 -3.92 -0.04 17.41
CA SER A 112 -3.29 -0.64 18.59
C SER A 112 -2.92 0.40 19.66
N LYS A 113 -2.50 1.61 19.26
CA LYS A 113 -2.29 2.72 20.21
C LYS A 113 -3.59 3.20 20.85
N LEU A 114 -4.69 3.28 20.09
CA LEU A 114 -6.00 3.62 20.62
C LEU A 114 -6.53 2.55 21.58
N ASP A 115 -6.31 1.27 21.30
CA ASP A 115 -6.64 0.16 22.20
C ASP A 115 -5.92 0.27 23.55
N GLN A 116 -4.66 0.69 23.53
CA GLN A 116 -3.88 0.88 24.75
C GLN A 116 -4.37 2.07 25.58
N LEU A 117 -4.87 3.13 24.93
CA LEU A 117 -5.33 4.35 25.58
C LEU A 117 -6.76 4.28 26.15
N LEU A 118 -7.55 3.28 25.76
CA LEU A 118 -8.88 3.04 26.33
C LEU A 118 -8.80 2.74 27.82
N SER A 119 -9.69 3.34 28.60
CA SER A 119 -9.79 3.07 30.04
C SER A 119 -10.15 1.61 30.31
N SER A 120 -9.72 1.09 31.46
CA SER A 120 -10.07 -0.27 31.89
C SER A 120 -11.58 -0.47 32.00
N GLU A 121 -12.29 0.51 32.56
CA GLU A 121 -13.76 0.51 32.65
C GLU A 121 -14.40 0.39 31.26
N LYS A 122 -13.94 1.18 30.29
CA LYS A 122 -14.51 1.12 28.93
C LYS A 122 -14.19 -0.18 28.21
N LYS A 123 -13.03 -0.78 28.44
CA LYS A 123 -12.68 -2.10 27.89
C LYS A 123 -13.62 -3.18 28.41
N VAL A 124 -13.87 -3.19 29.71
CA VAL A 124 -14.82 -4.12 30.33
C VAL A 124 -16.23 -3.90 29.77
N GLU A 125 -16.67 -2.65 29.60
CA GLU A 125 -17.96 -2.35 28.98
C GLU A 125 -18.07 -2.90 27.56
N LEU A 126 -17.02 -2.78 26.74
CA LEU A 126 -16.99 -3.32 25.38
C LEU A 126 -17.00 -4.86 25.37
N GLU A 127 -16.23 -5.53 26.23
CA GLU A 127 -16.21 -6.99 26.35
C GLU A 127 -17.58 -7.56 26.78
N ILE A 128 -18.26 -6.90 27.72
CA ILE A 128 -19.62 -7.27 28.12
C ILE A 128 -20.58 -7.17 26.92
N GLY A 129 -20.52 -6.06 26.18
CA GLY A 129 -21.37 -5.86 24.99
C GLY A 129 -21.10 -6.87 23.86
N GLU A 130 -19.85 -7.31 23.69
CA GLU A 130 -19.50 -8.38 22.75
C GLU A 130 -20.14 -9.72 23.17
N ILE A 131 -20.07 -10.08 24.45
CA ILE A 131 -20.69 -11.30 24.99
C ILE A 131 -22.22 -11.25 24.83
N GLU A 132 -22.86 -10.11 25.13
CA GLU A 132 -24.30 -9.92 24.93
C GLU A 132 -24.70 -10.12 23.47
N SER A 133 -23.92 -9.57 22.54
CA SER A 133 -24.16 -9.72 21.09
C SER A 133 -24.02 -11.18 20.64
N MET A 134 -23.06 -11.93 21.19
CA MET A 134 -22.87 -13.35 20.90
C MET A 134 -23.99 -14.25 21.45
N LEU A 135 -24.67 -13.84 22.52
CA LEU A 135 -25.81 -14.58 23.09
C LEU A 135 -27.13 -14.31 22.34
N GLN A 136 -27.21 -13.19 21.62
CA GLN A 136 -28.40 -12.77 20.87
C GLN A 136 -28.34 -13.13 19.37
N GLY A 137 -27.20 -13.59 18.86
CA GLY A 137 -27.00 -14.08 17.49
C GLY A 137 -27.00 -15.59 17.39
#